data_AF-A0A183CFV0-F1
#
_entry.id   AF-A0A183CFV0-F1
#
_cell.length_a   1.000
_cell.length_b   1.000
_cell.length_c   1.000
_cell.angle_alpha   90.00
_cell.angle_beta   90.00
_cell.angle_gamma   90.00
#
_symmetry.space_group_name_H-M   'P 1'
#
loop_
_entity.id
_entity.type
_entity.pdbx_description
1 polymer ?
#
loop_
_entity_poly.entity_id
_entity_poly.type
_entity_poly.pdbx_seq_one_letter_code
_entity_poly.pdbx_strand_id
1 'polypeptide(L)'
;MVENAPEVERYFAERHIRLKRDWLLEALHFVSAEKSQNRLVDLVYQQWLFADIKTSTEPIDGLRQLFDGRSLYDPYVFQIHSISDIGTSNLKQYKRLTDPSYEEPIEYDQPNPNSVEIGLTRSPPTNAI
;
A
#
# COMPACT_ATOMS: atom_id res chain seq x y z
N MET A 1 3.05 16.45 -34.18
CA MET A 1 2.16 15.55 -33.41
C MET A 1 2.97 14.32 -33.07
N VAL A 2 3.02 13.90 -31.81
CA VAL A 2 3.73 12.67 -31.44
C VAL A 2 2.84 11.49 -31.82
N GLU A 3 3.20 10.77 -32.90
CA GLU A 3 2.35 9.75 -33.54
C GLU A 3 2.01 8.55 -32.62
N ASN A 4 2.74 8.38 -31.52
CA ASN A 4 2.65 7.20 -30.65
C ASN A 4 1.76 7.39 -29.41
N ALA A 5 1.18 8.59 -29.21
CA ALA A 5 0.33 8.86 -28.04
C ALA A 5 -0.89 7.92 -27.91
N PRO A 6 -1.63 7.58 -28.98
CA PRO A 6 -2.80 6.71 -28.87
C PRO A 6 -2.49 5.29 -28.41
N GLU A 7 -1.31 4.76 -28.76
CA GLU A 7 -0.87 3.43 -28.34
C GLU A 7 -0.61 3.39 -26.83
N VAL A 8 0.10 4.40 -26.32
CA VAL A 8 0.36 4.53 -24.89
C VAL A 8 -0.94 4.75 -24.11
N GLU A 9 -1.81 5.64 -24.58
CA GLU A 9 -3.12 5.88 -23.97
C GLU A 9 -3.93 4.59 -23.85
N ARG A 10 -3.96 3.77 -24.91
CA ARG A 10 -4.62 2.46 -24.89
C ARG A 10 -4.01 1.52 -23.85
N TYR A 11 -2.68 1.40 -23.81
CA TYR A 11 -1.97 0.54 -22.85
C TYR A 11 -2.31 0.87 -21.39
N PHE A 12 -2.36 2.17 -21.06
CA PHE A 12 -2.71 2.63 -19.72
C PHE A 12 -4.20 2.50 -19.43
N ALA A 13 -5.07 2.76 -20.41
CA ALA A 13 -6.52 2.61 -20.27
C ALA A 13 -6.94 1.16 -20.00
N GLU A 14 -6.30 0.18 -20.66
CA GLU A 14 -6.47 -1.26 -20.39
C GLU A 14 -6.11 -1.65 -18.95
N ARG A 15 -5.29 -0.84 -18.27
CA ARG A 15 -4.87 -1.00 -16.88
C ARG A 15 -5.59 -0.07 -15.91
N HIS A 16 -6.67 0.58 -16.37
CA HIS A 16 -7.49 1.50 -15.58
C HIS A 16 -6.74 2.75 -15.11
N ILE A 17 -5.73 3.18 -15.86
CA ILE A 17 -4.96 4.39 -15.59
C ILE A 17 -5.30 5.43 -16.66
N ARG A 18 -5.76 6.60 -16.24
CA ARG A 18 -6.00 7.74 -17.13
C ARG A 18 -4.90 8.76 -16.94
N LEU A 19 -4.01 8.88 -17.91
CA LEU A 19 -2.90 9.82 -17.85
C LEU A 19 -3.38 11.24 -18.17
N LYS A 20 -2.79 12.24 -17.51
CA LYS A 20 -2.96 13.63 -17.93
C LYS A 20 -2.29 13.84 -19.29
N ARG A 21 -2.99 14.51 -20.20
CA ARG A 21 -2.52 14.77 -21.57
C ARG A 21 -1.13 15.43 -21.57
N ASP A 22 -0.97 16.50 -20.80
CA ASP A 22 0.26 17.29 -20.78
C ASP A 22 1.44 16.46 -20.26
N TRP A 23 1.23 15.68 -19.19
CA TRP A 23 2.26 14.79 -18.65
C TRP A 23 2.68 13.73 -19.67
N LEU A 24 1.73 13.11 -20.38
CA LEU A 24 2.02 12.12 -21.40
C LEU A 24 2.85 12.71 -22.55
N LEU A 25 2.51 13.92 -23.02
CA LEU A 25 3.25 14.56 -24.10
C LEU A 25 4.71 14.84 -23.71
N GLU A 26 4.94 15.30 -22.49
CA GLU A 26 6.29 15.53 -21.96
C GLU A 26 7.07 14.21 -21.78
N ALA A 27 6.43 13.17 -21.23
CA ALA A 27 7.03 11.84 -21.09
C ALA A 27 7.41 11.24 -22.44
N LEU A 28 6.55 11.38 -23.45
CA LEU A 28 6.81 10.94 -24.81
C LEU A 28 7.96 11.72 -25.46
N HIS A 29 7.99 13.04 -25.26
CA HIS A 29 9.08 13.87 -25.77
C HIS A 29 10.42 13.43 -25.15
N PHE A 30 10.47 13.24 -23.84
CA PHE A 30 11.64 12.75 -23.13
C PHE A 30 12.13 11.38 -23.66
N VAL A 31 11.22 10.41 -23.75
CA VAL A 31 11.54 9.04 -24.20
C VAL A 31 11.94 9.00 -25.68
N SER A 32 11.34 9.86 -26.52
CA SER A 32 11.69 9.94 -27.95
C SER A 32 13.13 10.41 -28.19
N ALA A 33 13.70 11.21 -27.28
CA ALA A 33 15.10 11.61 -27.34
C ALA A 33 16.06 10.43 -27.11
N GLU A 34 15.60 9.37 -26.44
CA GLU A 34 16.36 8.15 -26.12
C GLU A 34 16.50 7.17 -27.30
N LYS A 35 15.99 7.53 -28.50
CA LYS A 35 16.10 6.80 -29.79
C LYS A 35 15.68 5.32 -29.75
N SER A 36 14.87 4.93 -28.78
CA SER A 36 14.44 3.54 -28.57
C SER A 36 12.94 3.35 -28.84
N GLN A 37 12.53 3.54 -30.11
CA GLN A 37 11.10 3.49 -30.50
C GLN A 37 10.43 2.15 -30.19
N ASN A 38 11.16 1.04 -30.25
CA ASN A 38 10.62 -0.32 -30.04
C ASN A 38 10.23 -0.63 -28.58
N ARG A 39 10.50 0.27 -27.63
CA ARG A 39 10.20 0.09 -26.19
C ARG A 39 9.49 1.30 -25.59
N LEU A 40 8.87 2.12 -26.43
CA LEU A 40 8.31 3.40 -26.00
C LEU A 40 7.26 3.24 -24.89
N VAL A 41 6.35 2.28 -25.02
CA VAL A 41 5.32 2.00 -23.98
C VAL A 41 5.97 1.61 -22.65
N ASP A 42 6.96 0.70 -22.68
CA ASP A 42 7.68 0.27 -21.47
C ASP A 42 8.39 1.43 -20.80
N LEU A 43 9.04 2.30 -21.58
CA LEU A 43 9.78 3.45 -21.06
C LEU A 43 8.83 4.47 -20.44
N VAL A 44 7.71 4.78 -21.09
CA VAL A 44 6.69 5.67 -20.49
C VAL A 44 6.07 5.05 -19.25
N TYR A 45 5.86 3.73 -19.24
CA TYR A 45 5.40 3.01 -18.05
C TYR A 45 6.39 3.10 -16.89
N GLN A 46 7.70 2.95 -17.15
CA GLN A 46 8.73 3.16 -16.14
C GLN A 46 8.74 4.59 -15.62
N GLN A 47 8.65 5.59 -16.51
CA GLN A 47 8.54 7.00 -16.09
C GLN A 47 7.31 7.24 -15.21
N TRP A 48 6.18 6.62 -15.55
CA TRP A 48 4.95 6.71 -14.74
C TRP A 48 5.11 6.08 -13.35
N LEU A 49 5.77 4.91 -13.25
CA LEU A 49 5.97 4.21 -11.97
C LEU A 49 6.74 5.05 -10.94
N PHE A 50 7.66 5.90 -11.39
CA PHE A 50 8.44 6.79 -10.52
C PHE A 50 7.84 8.19 -10.38
N ALA A 51 6.74 8.49 -11.06
CA ALA A 51 6.07 9.79 -10.98
C ALA A 51 5.08 9.84 -9.81
N ASP A 52 4.87 11.04 -9.26
CA ASP A 52 3.74 11.29 -8.38
C ASP A 52 2.44 11.18 -9.19
N ILE A 53 1.53 10.31 -8.75
CA ILE A 53 0.24 10.05 -9.40
C ILE A 53 -0.60 11.32 -9.52
N LYS A 54 -0.42 12.29 -8.61
CA LYS A 54 -1.11 13.60 -8.66
C LYS A 54 -0.68 14.42 -9.87
N THR A 55 0.54 14.26 -10.36
CA THR A 55 1.07 15.00 -11.51
C THR A 55 0.91 14.24 -12.81
N SER A 56 0.93 12.91 -12.77
CA SER A 56 0.88 12.06 -13.96
C SER A 56 -0.52 11.61 -14.39
N THR A 57 -1.44 11.46 -13.44
CA THR A 57 -2.72 10.75 -13.64
C THR A 57 -3.90 11.65 -13.32
N GLU A 58 -5.00 11.49 -14.06
CA GLU A 58 -6.25 12.19 -13.82
C GLU A 58 -6.91 11.70 -12.52
N PRO A 59 -7.60 12.59 -11.79
CA PRO A 59 -8.32 12.20 -10.58
C PRO A 59 -9.46 11.22 -10.92
N ILE A 60 -9.68 10.25 -10.03
CA ILE A 60 -10.81 9.32 -10.14
C ILE A 60 -12.06 10.03 -9.60
N ASP A 61 -12.94 10.49 -10.51
CA ASP A 61 -14.14 11.26 -10.14
C ASP A 61 -15.10 10.51 -9.21
N GLY A 62 -15.20 9.17 -9.36
CA GLY A 62 -16.09 8.32 -8.59
C GLY A 62 -15.77 8.22 -7.09
N LEU A 63 -14.54 8.52 -6.67
CA LEU A 63 -14.14 8.44 -5.26
C LEU A 63 -14.68 9.58 -4.41
N ARG A 64 -14.98 10.73 -5.03
CA ARG A 64 -15.44 11.94 -4.30
C ARG A 64 -16.83 11.81 -3.70
N GLN A 65 -17.58 10.77 -4.05
CA GLN A 65 -18.98 10.59 -3.64
C GLN A 65 -19.17 9.45 -2.62
N LEU A 66 -18.09 8.80 -2.19
CA LEU A 66 -18.13 7.60 -1.34
C LEU A 66 -17.92 7.93 0.14
N PHE A 67 -18.79 8.77 0.71
CA PHE A 67 -18.73 9.11 2.13
C PHE A 67 -19.50 8.15 3.05
N ASP A 68 -20.27 7.21 2.49
CA ASP A 68 -21.22 6.37 3.24
C ASP A 68 -20.83 4.89 3.38
N GLY A 69 -19.53 4.56 3.39
CA GLY A 69 -19.08 3.17 3.60
C GLY A 69 -19.49 2.18 2.49
N ARG A 70 -19.66 2.68 1.27
CA ARG A 70 -20.02 1.87 0.10
C ARG A 70 -18.82 1.12 -0.44
N SER A 71 -19.07 -0.03 -1.04
CA SER A 71 -18.07 -0.84 -1.73
C SER A 71 -17.54 -0.13 -2.99
N LEU A 72 -16.23 -0.25 -3.22
CA LEU A 72 -15.56 0.10 -4.46
C LEU A 72 -15.66 -1.12 -5.40
N TYR A 73 -16.36 -0.98 -6.52
CA TYR A 73 -16.59 -2.09 -7.46
C TYR A 73 -15.65 -2.09 -8.67
N ASP A 74 -15.08 -0.94 -9.02
CA ASP A 74 -14.18 -0.82 -10.16
C ASP A 74 -12.70 -1.03 -9.76
N PRO A 75 -11.86 -1.51 -10.67
CA PRO A 75 -10.42 -1.52 -10.49
C PRO A 75 -9.87 -0.09 -10.44
N TYR A 76 -9.18 0.22 -9.34
CA TYR A 76 -8.54 1.52 -9.13
C TYR A 76 -7.05 1.35 -8.88
N VAL A 77 -6.29 2.32 -9.36
CA VAL A 77 -4.84 2.40 -9.17
C VAL A 77 -4.53 3.54 -8.22
N PHE A 78 -3.80 3.23 -7.15
CA PHE A 78 -3.44 4.17 -6.09
C PHE A 78 -1.93 4.23 -5.89
N GLN A 79 -1.46 5.37 -5.40
CA GLN A 79 -0.10 5.52 -4.91
C GLN A 79 -0.09 5.47 -3.37
N ILE A 80 0.66 4.53 -2.82
CA ILE A 80 0.89 4.43 -1.38
C ILE A 80 1.94 5.48 -1.00
N HIS A 81 1.56 6.43 -0.15
CA HIS A 81 2.47 7.50 0.29
C HIS A 81 3.27 7.10 1.54
N SER A 82 2.64 6.36 2.44
CA SER A 82 3.25 5.87 3.67
C SER A 82 2.55 4.60 4.13
N ILE A 83 3.27 3.78 4.88
CA ILE A 83 2.77 2.59 5.55
C ILE A 83 3.25 2.68 7.00
N SER A 84 2.33 2.44 7.94
CA SER A 84 2.63 2.40 9.36
C SER A 84 1.89 1.22 9.99
N ASP A 85 2.57 0.47 10.86
CA ASP A 85 1.90 -0.55 11.67
C ASP A 85 1.05 0.15 12.74
N ILE A 86 -0.20 -0.25 12.88
CA ILE A 86 -1.14 0.28 13.88
C ILE A 86 -1.32 -0.67 15.08
N GLY A 87 -0.84 -1.92 14.97
CA GLY A 87 -0.86 -2.89 16.06
C GLY A 87 0.22 -2.62 17.12
N THR A 88 1.31 -1.96 16.72
CA THR A 88 2.40 -1.59 17.62
C THR A 88 2.41 -0.09 17.88
N SER A 89 2.66 0.34 19.12
CA SER A 89 2.86 1.76 19.44
C SER A 89 3.98 2.38 18.58
N ASN A 90 3.75 3.58 18.05
CA ASN A 90 4.75 4.36 17.29
C ASN A 90 6.07 4.51 18.05
N LEU A 91 6.03 4.65 19.37
CA LEU A 91 7.25 4.75 20.19
C LEU A 91 8.04 3.44 20.19
N LYS A 92 7.37 2.29 20.29
CA LYS A 92 8.02 0.96 20.21
C LYS A 92 8.64 0.77 18.82
N GLN A 93 7.91 1.10 17.76
CA GLN A 93 8.42 1.03 16.38
C GLN A 93 9.64 1.93 16.18
N TYR A 94 9.56 3.18 16.65
CA TYR A 94 10.68 4.12 16.59
C TYR A 94 11.91 3.58 17.30
N LYS A 95 11.77 3.10 18.55
CA LYS A 95 12.89 2.54 19.33
C LYS A 95 13.54 1.36 18.62
N ARG A 96 12.76 0.39 18.11
CA ARG A 96 13.27 -0.75 17.32
C ARG A 96 14.07 -0.29 16.08
N LEU A 97 13.69 0.81 15.45
CA LEU A 97 14.35 1.31 14.24
C LEU A 97 15.58 2.16 14.53
N THR A 98 15.63 2.86 15.67
CA THR A 98 16.71 3.81 15.99
C THR A 98 17.73 3.29 16.98
N ASP A 99 17.38 2.30 17.79
CA ASP A 99 18.24 1.74 18.83
C ASP A 99 18.46 0.23 18.57
N PRO A 100 19.64 -0.17 18.05
CA PRO A 100 19.94 -1.57 17.76
C PRO A 100 20.06 -2.44 19.02
N SER A 101 20.14 -1.83 20.22
CA SER A 101 20.17 -2.53 21.50
C SER A 101 18.80 -2.63 22.17
N TYR A 102 17.74 -2.12 21.52
CA TYR A 102 16.39 -2.18 22.06
C TYR A 102 15.87 -3.62 22.08
N GLU A 103 15.88 -4.22 23.26
CA GLU A 103 15.13 -5.44 23.55
C GLU A 103 13.73 -5.09 24.05
N GLU A 104 12.73 -5.79 23.54
CA GLU A 104 11.36 -5.59 24.01
C GLU A 104 11.25 -6.03 25.47
N PRO A 105 10.68 -5.19 26.36
CA PRO A 105 10.33 -5.65 27.68
C PRO A 105 9.39 -6.85 27.56
N ILE A 106 9.74 -7.96 28.19
CA ILE A 106 8.85 -9.11 28.32
C ILE A 106 7.61 -8.62 29.08
N GLU A 107 6.51 -8.44 28.35
CA GLU A 107 5.20 -8.15 28.94
C GLU A 107 4.77 -9.44 29.65
N TYR A 108 5.02 -9.52 30.96
CA TYR A 108 4.40 -10.54 31.77
C TYR A 108 2.89 -10.29 31.72
N ASP A 109 2.12 -11.26 31.22
CA ASP A 109 0.67 -11.30 31.38
C ASP A 109 0.40 -11.15 32.89
N GLN A 110 0.03 -9.93 33.30
CA GLN A 110 -0.39 -9.69 34.67
C GLN A 110 -1.68 -10.51 34.83
N PRO A 111 -1.76 -11.47 35.77
CA PRO A 111 -2.98 -12.22 35.98
C PRO A 111 -4.09 -11.22 36.23
N ASN A 112 -5.12 -11.25 35.38
CA ASN A 112 -6.25 -10.35 35.50
C ASN A 112 -6.83 -10.51 36.91
N PRO A 113 -6.82 -9.47 37.77
CA PRO A 113 -7.30 -9.57 39.15
C PRO A 113 -8.80 -9.90 39.24
N ASN A 114 -9.52 -9.85 38.12
CA ASN A 114 -10.94 -10.20 38.00
C ASN A 114 -11.17 -11.58 37.34
N SER A 115 -10.12 -12.39 37.16
CA SER A 115 -10.29 -13.79 36.74
C SER A 115 -10.90 -14.58 37.90
N VAL A 116 -12.17 -14.92 37.82
CA VAL A 116 -12.77 -15.86 38.77
C VAL A 116 -12.27 -17.25 38.42
N GLU A 117 -11.31 -17.77 39.20
CA GLU A 117 -10.94 -19.19 39.14
C GLU A 117 -12.15 -20.02 39.57
N ILE A 118 -12.83 -20.63 38.59
CA ILE A 118 -13.87 -21.61 38.88
C ILE A 118 -13.14 -22.90 39.31
N GLY A 119 -12.95 -23.05 40.61
CA GLY A 119 -12.29 -24.20 41.22
C GLY A 119 -13.00 -25.51 40.88
N LEU A 120 -12.49 -26.26 39.90
CA LEU A 120 -12.75 -27.69 39.78
C LEU A 120 -11.67 -28.42 40.58
N THR A 121 -12.01 -28.75 41.84
CA THR A 121 -11.21 -29.61 42.69
C THR A 121 -11.12 -31.01 42.08
N ARG A 122 -10.01 -31.31 41.39
CA ARG A 122 -9.65 -32.69 41.07
C ARG A 122 -8.91 -33.28 42.27
N SER A 123 -9.58 -34.12 43.04
CA SER A 123 -8.94 -34.97 44.05
C SER A 123 -7.93 -35.92 43.39
N PRO A 124 -6.76 -36.20 44.01
CA PRO A 124 -5.79 -37.12 43.45
C PRO A 124 -6.23 -38.59 43.63
N PRO A 125 -5.84 -39.50 42.73
CA PRO A 125 -6.18 -40.91 42.87
C PRO A 125 -5.35 -41.54 43.99
N THR A 126 -6.03 -42.22 44.91
CA THR A 126 -5.43 -43.07 45.94
C THR A 126 -4.80 -44.29 45.27
N ASN A 127 -3.47 -44.41 45.37
CA ASN A 127 -2.76 -45.66 45.04
C ASN A 127 -3.14 -46.72 46.08
N ALA A 128 -3.80 -47.79 45.64
CA ALA A 128 -3.90 -49.04 46.39
C ALA A 128 -2.82 -50.00 45.89
N ILE A 129 -2.05 -50.52 46.84
CA ILE A 129 -1.07 -51.62 46.72
C ILE A 129 -1.83 -52.93 46.53
#